data_AF-A0A238FDA6-F1
#
_entry.id   AF-A0A238FDA6-F1
#
_cell.length_a   1.000
_cell.length_b   1.000
_cell.length_c   1.000
_cell.angle_alpha   90.00
_cell.angle_beta   90.00
_cell.angle_gamma   90.00
#
_symmetry.space_group_name_H-M   'P 1'
#
loop_
_entity.id
_entity.type
_entity.pdbx_description
1 polymer ?
#
loop_
_entity_poly.entity_id
_entity_poly.type
_entity_poly.pdbx_seq_one_letter_code
_entity_poly.pdbx_strand_id
1 'polypeptide(L)'
;MAGQSGHETQGFINGGDAKVTDRTPRALEIAFHEQVFRSVFDITSTLGLAKLAKGVMIELDDLYQFGWLHRDVTPKSIGIEESGDGYIVDFNLALFLNSPYSESARLIRFGTIPFMAPTLLDLALVPKPHSWWHDVTCLVYVVLLVE
;
A
#
# COMPACT_ATOMS: atom_id res chain seq x y z
N MET A 1 -0.19 36.03 37.19
CA MET A 1 -1.17 35.97 36.07
C MET A 1 -0.35 36.05 34.79
N ALA A 2 0.07 34.88 34.31
CA ALA A 2 -0.61 34.10 33.28
C ALA A 2 -0.34 34.70 31.88
N GLY A 3 0.70 34.17 31.24
CA GLY A 3 1.02 34.45 29.85
C GLY A 3 0.08 33.69 28.91
N GLN A 4 0.04 34.15 27.66
CA GLN A 4 -0.41 33.32 26.54
C GLN A 4 0.55 33.51 25.38
N SER A 5 1.23 32.40 25.12
CA SER A 5 2.01 32.04 23.95
C SER A 5 1.18 32.16 22.68
N GLY A 6 1.68 32.92 21.70
CA GLY A 6 1.30 32.72 20.30
C GLY A 6 1.86 31.38 19.84
N HIS A 7 1.05 30.34 19.89
CA HIS A 7 1.32 29.10 19.18
C HIS A 7 0.94 29.33 17.71
N GLU A 8 1.91 29.76 16.90
CA GLU A 8 1.86 29.44 15.48
C GLU A 8 1.95 27.90 15.38
N THR A 9 0.80 27.26 15.20
CA THR A 9 0.78 25.88 14.72
C THR A 9 1.24 25.92 13.28
N GLN A 10 2.53 25.66 13.06
CA GLN A 10 3.05 25.25 11.77
C GLN A 10 2.18 24.08 11.28
N GLY A 11 1.33 24.37 10.29
CA GLY A 11 0.55 23.35 9.60
C GLY A 11 1.52 22.42 8.89
N PHE A 12 1.56 21.16 9.33
CA PHE A 12 2.44 20.16 8.75
C PHE A 12 1.97 19.82 7.33
N ILE A 13 2.86 20.11 6.37
CA ILE A 13 2.90 19.48 5.05
C ILE A 13 3.21 18.00 5.27
N ASN A 14 2.27 17.12 4.92
CA ASN A 14 2.23 15.68 5.21
C ASN A 14 1.68 15.35 6.60
N GLY A 15 0.35 15.49 6.78
CA GLY A 15 -0.40 14.98 7.94
C GLY A 15 -0.39 13.44 8.04
N GLY A 16 0.80 12.85 8.10
CA GLY A 16 1.02 11.46 8.46
C GLY A 16 0.58 11.20 9.89
N ASP A 17 0.18 9.95 10.12
CA ASP A 17 -0.30 9.40 11.40
C ASP A 17 -1.76 9.73 11.74
N ALA A 18 -2.67 9.45 10.81
CA ALA A 18 -4.07 9.22 11.16
C ALA A 18 -4.14 7.99 12.10
N LYS A 19 -4.08 8.24 13.41
CA LYS A 19 -4.45 7.29 14.47
C LYS A 19 -5.93 6.96 14.34
N VAL A 20 -6.23 5.88 13.64
CA VAL A 20 -7.61 5.34 13.58
C VAL A 20 -7.71 3.94 14.18
N THR A 21 -6.56 3.35 14.55
CA THR A 21 -6.41 2.23 15.46
C THR A 21 -5.16 2.46 16.33
N ASP A 22 -4.93 1.66 17.37
CA ASP A 22 -3.76 1.77 18.28
C ASP A 22 -2.40 1.63 17.57
N ARG A 23 -2.38 1.39 16.25
CA ARG A 23 -1.16 1.24 15.43
C ARG A 23 -1.34 1.95 14.09
N THR A 24 -0.45 2.90 13.79
CA THR A 24 -0.37 3.52 12.45
C THR A 24 0.21 2.53 11.43
N PRO A 25 0.05 2.74 10.11
CA PRO A 25 0.75 1.95 9.09
C PRO A 25 2.27 1.93 9.28
N ARG A 26 2.83 3.04 9.77
CA ARG A 26 4.24 3.12 10.16
C ARG A 26 4.56 2.23 11.37
N ALA A 27 3.64 2.10 12.32
CA ALA A 27 3.77 1.18 13.45
C ALA A 27 3.60 -0.30 13.03
N LEU A 28 2.77 -0.59 12.01
CA LEU A 28 2.74 -1.90 11.36
C LEU A 28 4.09 -2.19 10.69
N GLU A 29 4.59 -1.28 9.86
CA GLU A 29 5.88 -1.40 9.17
C GLU A 29 7.05 -1.65 10.15
N ILE A 30 7.13 -0.89 11.26
CA ILE A 30 8.17 -1.06 12.30
C ILE A 30 8.06 -2.44 12.98
N ALA A 31 6.87 -3.00 13.16
CA ALA A 31 6.69 -4.34 13.72
C ALA A 31 7.12 -5.45 12.74
N PHE A 32 7.08 -5.19 11.43
CA PHE A 32 7.48 -6.16 10.38
C PHE A 32 8.95 -6.04 9.95
N HIS A 33 9.64 -4.94 10.26
CA HIS A 33 11.01 -4.62 9.81
C HIS A 33 12.13 -5.59 10.28
N GLU A 34 11.83 -6.63 11.05
CA GLU A 34 12.82 -7.64 11.49
C GLU A 34 12.80 -8.96 10.68
N GLN A 35 11.86 -9.17 9.76
CA GLN A 35 11.84 -10.40 8.95
C GLN A 35 12.50 -10.19 7.58
N VAL A 36 13.59 -10.91 7.34
CA VAL A 36 14.13 -11.13 5.99
C VAL A 36 13.16 -12.05 5.26
N PHE A 37 12.36 -11.50 4.36
CA PHE A 37 11.45 -12.28 3.52
C PHE A 37 12.12 -12.70 2.21
N ARG A 38 11.65 -13.84 1.68
CA ARG A 38 12.08 -14.30 0.35
C ARG A 38 11.53 -13.38 -0.73
N SER A 39 12.31 -13.22 -1.79
CA SER A 39 11.95 -12.40 -2.93
C SER A 39 10.87 -13.09 -3.75
N VAL A 40 9.97 -12.32 -4.36
CA VAL A 40 8.99 -12.87 -5.33
C VAL A 40 9.68 -13.59 -6.51
N PHE A 41 10.93 -13.22 -6.80
CA PHE A 41 11.76 -13.84 -7.84
C PHE A 41 12.35 -15.20 -7.43
N ASP A 42 12.15 -15.64 -6.18
CA ASP A 42 12.55 -16.98 -5.73
C ASP A 42 11.48 -18.05 -6.06
N ILE A 43 10.35 -17.65 -6.62
CA ILE A 43 9.28 -18.56 -7.04
C ILE A 43 9.66 -19.21 -8.36
N THR A 44 9.67 -20.55 -8.39
CA THR A 44 10.06 -21.33 -9.59
C THR A 44 8.98 -22.32 -10.03
N SER A 45 7.74 -22.14 -9.58
CA SER A 45 6.65 -23.06 -9.90
C SER A 45 5.29 -22.36 -9.92
N THR A 46 4.38 -22.86 -10.77
CA THR A 46 3.01 -22.37 -10.85
C THR A 46 2.26 -22.47 -9.51
N LEU A 47 2.57 -23.49 -8.69
CA LEU A 47 1.99 -23.63 -7.34
C LEU A 47 2.47 -22.51 -6.42
N GLY A 48 3.77 -22.18 -6.45
CA GLY A 48 4.34 -21.06 -5.69
C GLY A 48 3.74 -19.72 -6.13
N LEU A 49 3.60 -19.51 -7.44
CA LEU A 49 2.98 -18.31 -7.99
C LEU A 49 1.51 -18.18 -7.58
N ALA A 50 0.77 -19.29 -7.59
CA ALA A 50 -0.63 -19.31 -7.14
C ALA A 50 -0.77 -19.03 -5.64
N LYS A 51 0.14 -19.54 -4.81
CA LYS A 51 0.18 -19.24 -3.37
C LYS A 51 0.50 -17.77 -3.10
N LEU A 52 1.50 -17.21 -3.79
CA LEU A 52 1.81 -15.78 -3.72
C LEU A 52 0.59 -14.94 -4.08
N ALA A 53 -0.02 -15.19 -5.24
CA ALA A 53 -1.16 -14.41 -5.73
C ALA A 53 -2.36 -14.50 -4.77
N LYS A 54 -2.65 -15.71 -4.27
CA LYS A 54 -3.76 -15.93 -3.33
C LYS A 54 -3.52 -15.20 -2.00
N GLY A 55 -2.33 -15.34 -1.41
CA GLY A 55 -2.00 -14.72 -0.14
C GLY A 55 -2.09 -13.19 -0.20
N VAL A 56 -1.45 -12.59 -1.21
CA VAL A 56 -1.48 -11.13 -1.40
C VAL A 56 -2.89 -10.62 -1.69
N MET A 57 -3.71 -11.36 -2.45
CA MET A 57 -5.10 -10.98 -2.69
C MET A 57 -5.93 -10.96 -1.40
N ILE A 58 -5.75 -11.95 -0.53
CA ILE A 58 -6.43 -11.99 0.78
C ILE A 58 -6.03 -10.76 1.61
N GLU A 59 -4.74 -10.43 1.68
CA GLU A 59 -4.30 -9.27 2.45
C GLU A 59 -4.74 -7.93 1.85
N LEU A 60 -4.78 -7.80 0.51
CA LEU A 60 -5.35 -6.61 -0.14
C LEU A 60 -6.84 -6.45 0.18
N ASP A 61 -7.59 -7.54 0.24
CA ASP A 61 -8.99 -7.52 0.62
C ASP A 61 -9.17 -7.13 2.08
N ASP A 62 -8.42 -7.76 2.99
CA ASP A 62 -8.43 -7.41 4.42
C ASP A 62 -8.07 -5.94 4.64
N LEU A 63 -6.99 -5.46 4.01
CA LEU A 63 -6.56 -4.05 4.08
C LEU A 63 -7.68 -3.10 3.64
N TYR A 64 -8.37 -3.43 2.54
CA TYR A 64 -9.49 -2.66 2.04
C TYR A 64 -10.70 -2.69 2.96
N GLN A 65 -11.03 -3.84 3.53
CA GLN A 65 -12.10 -3.98 4.53
C GLN A 65 -11.79 -3.15 5.80
N PHE A 66 -10.52 -3.00 6.17
CA PHE A 66 -10.07 -2.10 7.24
C PHE A 66 -10.04 -0.62 6.85
N GLY A 67 -10.46 -0.29 5.62
CA GLY A 67 -10.55 1.08 5.12
C GLY A 67 -9.22 1.63 4.62
N TRP A 68 -8.31 0.79 4.14
CA TRP A 68 -7.01 1.20 3.61
C TRP A 68 -6.84 0.82 2.13
N LEU A 69 -6.09 1.64 1.39
CA LEU A 69 -5.55 1.30 0.06
C LEU A 69 -4.03 1.25 0.16
N HIS A 70 -3.38 0.30 -0.54
CA HIS A 70 -1.92 0.17 -0.49
C HIS A 70 -1.23 1.22 -1.37
N ARG A 71 -1.72 1.39 -2.60
CA ARG A 71 -1.29 2.37 -3.61
C ARG A 71 0.11 2.19 -4.22
N ASP A 72 0.91 1.24 -3.77
CA ASP A 72 2.20 0.90 -4.40
C ASP A 72 2.54 -0.59 -4.31
N VAL A 73 1.67 -1.45 -4.84
CA VAL A 73 1.94 -2.89 -4.91
C VAL A 73 3.00 -3.17 -5.97
N THR A 74 4.13 -3.74 -5.55
CA THR A 74 5.31 -4.04 -6.39
C THR A 74 5.98 -5.34 -5.94
N PRO A 75 6.96 -5.89 -6.70
CA PRO A 75 7.77 -7.02 -6.24
C PRO A 75 8.47 -6.78 -4.89
N LYS A 76 8.77 -5.52 -4.55
CA LYS A 76 9.47 -5.15 -3.31
C LYS A 76 8.51 -4.98 -2.13
N SER A 77 7.24 -4.71 -2.41
CA SER A 77 6.20 -4.58 -1.40
C SER A 77 5.51 -5.92 -1.09
N ILE A 78 6.06 -7.04 -1.57
CA ILE A 78 5.51 -8.38 -1.35
C ILE A 78 6.60 -9.27 -0.77
N GLY A 79 6.32 -9.85 0.39
CA GLY A 79 7.11 -10.92 0.99
C GLY A 79 6.50 -12.29 0.71
N ILE A 80 7.31 -13.33 0.88
CA ILE A 80 6.85 -14.73 0.87
C ILE A 80 7.12 -15.34 2.24
N GLU A 81 6.09 -15.91 2.85
CA GLU A 81 6.19 -16.68 4.09
C GLU A 81 6.91 -18.02 3.89
N GLU A 82 7.24 -18.70 5.00
CA GLU A 82 7.81 -20.06 4.95
C GLU A 82 6.87 -21.05 4.26
N SER A 83 5.55 -20.92 4.45
CA SER A 83 4.50 -21.73 3.80
C SER A 83 4.46 -21.56 2.27
N GLY A 84 5.07 -20.49 1.75
CA GLY A 84 5.03 -20.07 0.36
C GLY A 84 3.87 -19.13 0.02
N ASP A 85 3.05 -18.74 0.99
CA ASP A 85 2.01 -17.73 0.79
C ASP A 85 2.64 -16.33 0.73
N GLY A 86 2.09 -15.47 -0.13
CA GLY A 86 2.54 -14.09 -0.27
C GLY A 86 1.83 -13.17 0.71
N TYR A 87 2.51 -12.10 1.13
CA TYR A 87 1.96 -11.07 2.01
C TYR A 87 2.52 -9.70 1.62
N ILE A 88 1.86 -8.62 2.06
CA ILE A 88 2.15 -7.24 1.73
C ILE A 88 3.01 -6.60 2.81
N VAL A 89 4.00 -5.85 2.35
CA VAL A 89 4.86 -4.99 3.16
C VAL A 89 4.92 -3.60 2.54
N ASP A 90 5.59 -2.66 3.21
CA ASP A 90 5.83 -1.29 2.71
C ASP A 90 4.56 -0.44 2.54
N PHE A 91 3.98 -0.03 3.69
CA PHE A 91 2.78 0.80 3.74
C PHE A 91 3.07 2.31 3.65
N ASN A 92 4.24 2.73 3.18
CA ASN A 92 4.63 4.15 3.17
C ASN A 92 3.71 5.02 2.31
N LEU A 93 3.08 4.45 1.28
CA LEU A 93 2.12 5.11 0.42
C LEU A 93 0.66 4.72 0.72
N ALA A 94 0.39 3.95 1.77
CA ALA A 94 -0.96 3.53 2.10
C ALA A 94 -1.86 4.73 2.44
N LEU A 95 -3.16 4.62 2.10
CA LEU A 95 -4.15 5.66 2.33
C LEU A 95 -5.32 5.14 3.17
N PHE A 96 -5.62 5.85 4.25
CA PHE A 96 -6.82 5.62 5.03
C PHE A 96 -8.04 6.30 4.41
N LEU A 97 -9.07 5.51 4.09
CA LEU A 97 -10.28 5.94 3.41
C LEU A 97 -11.23 6.74 4.31
N ASN A 98 -11.23 6.53 5.62
CA ASN A 98 -12.12 7.25 6.55
C ASN A 98 -11.50 8.54 7.11
N SER A 99 -10.50 9.09 6.43
CA SER A 99 -9.91 10.40 6.74
C SER A 99 -10.69 11.53 6.03
N PRO A 100 -10.81 12.73 6.62
CA PRO A 100 -11.43 13.88 5.95
C PRO A 100 -10.69 14.33 4.67
N TYR A 101 -9.45 13.86 4.46
CA TYR A 101 -8.63 14.17 3.29
C TYR A 101 -8.57 13.02 2.27
N SER A 102 -9.31 11.92 2.48
CA SER A 102 -9.19 10.71 1.65
C SER A 102 -9.55 10.95 0.19
N GLU A 103 -10.63 11.68 -0.08
CA GLU A 103 -11.11 11.93 -1.44
C GLU A 103 -10.08 12.70 -2.30
N SER A 104 -9.45 13.73 -1.75
CA SER A 104 -8.38 14.45 -2.45
C SER A 104 -7.10 13.62 -2.57
N ALA A 105 -6.74 12.87 -1.51
CA ALA A 105 -5.56 12.01 -1.52
C ALA A 105 -5.68 10.84 -2.52
N ARG A 106 -6.89 10.35 -2.80
CA ARG A 106 -7.14 9.32 -3.83
C ARG A 106 -6.89 9.83 -5.25
N LEU A 107 -6.96 11.13 -5.50
CA LEU A 107 -6.69 11.71 -6.81
C LEU A 107 -5.19 11.90 -7.08
N ILE A 108 -4.35 11.78 -6.04
CA ILE A 108 -2.90 11.82 -6.18
C ILE A 108 -2.44 10.49 -6.76
N ARG A 109 -1.72 10.56 -7.89
CA ARG A 109 -1.18 9.39 -8.58
C ARG A 109 0.08 8.93 -7.85
N PHE A 110 -0.01 7.76 -7.24
CA PHE A 110 1.11 7.05 -6.62
C PHE A 110 1.30 5.67 -7.25
N GLY A 111 2.49 5.13 -7.07
CA GLY A 111 2.88 3.80 -7.51
C GLY A 111 4.19 3.79 -8.30
N THR A 112 4.67 2.60 -8.56
CA THR A 112 5.92 2.35 -9.29
C THR A 112 5.66 1.86 -10.71
N ILE A 113 6.19 2.55 -11.73
CA ILE A 113 6.21 2.05 -13.11
C ILE A 113 7.19 0.86 -13.19
N PRO A 114 6.83 -0.29 -13.82
CA PRO A 114 5.69 -0.52 -14.71
C PRO A 114 4.42 -1.12 -14.06
N PHE A 115 4.37 -1.23 -12.73
CA PHE A 115 3.29 -1.93 -12.02
C PHE A 115 2.01 -1.11 -11.86
N MET A 116 2.07 0.21 -12.05
CA MET A 116 0.89 1.06 -11.95
C MET A 116 -0.22 0.65 -12.93
N ALA A 117 -1.45 0.63 -12.43
CA ALA A 117 -2.64 0.43 -13.26
C ALA A 117 -2.70 1.47 -14.41
N PRO A 118 -3.04 1.07 -15.65
CA PRO A 118 -2.97 1.97 -16.82
C PRO A 118 -3.82 3.23 -16.69
N THR A 119 -4.96 3.12 -16.01
CA THR A 119 -5.86 4.24 -15.72
C THR A 119 -5.22 5.33 -14.86
N LEU A 120 -4.16 5.02 -14.11
CA LEU A 120 -3.38 5.95 -13.31
C LEU A 120 -2.15 6.50 -14.04
N LEU A 121 -1.76 5.90 -15.17
CA LEU A 121 -0.60 6.32 -15.96
C LEU A 121 -0.95 7.40 -16.99
N ASP A 122 -2.17 7.39 -17.52
CA ASP A 122 -2.55 8.32 -18.59
C ASP A 122 -2.76 9.74 -18.03
N LEU A 123 -1.77 10.61 -18.23
CA LEU A 123 -1.76 11.99 -17.78
C LEU A 123 -2.74 12.89 -18.54
N ALA A 124 -3.21 12.46 -19.72
CA ALA A 124 -4.22 13.18 -20.47
C ALA A 124 -5.64 12.96 -19.90
N LEU A 125 -5.83 11.92 -19.09
CA LEU A 125 -7.10 11.67 -18.41
C LEU A 125 -7.29 12.56 -17.18
N VAL A 126 -8.56 12.93 -16.95
CA VAL A 126 -9.01 13.47 -15.66
C VAL A 126 -8.54 12.54 -14.54
N PRO A 127 -7.91 13.06 -13.47
CA PRO A 127 -7.45 12.24 -12.36
C PRO A 127 -8.57 11.33 -11.85
N LYS A 128 -8.32 10.02 -11.86
CA LYS A 128 -9.24 9.03 -11.32
C LYS A 128 -8.86 8.72 -9.87
N PRO A 129 -9.84 8.66 -8.95
CA PRO A 129 -9.57 8.20 -7.60
C PRO A 129 -8.95 6.80 -7.61
N HIS A 130 -7.83 6.63 -6.92
CA HIS A 130 -7.29 5.31 -6.60
C HIS A 130 -8.37 4.47 -5.92
N SER A 131 -8.41 3.20 -6.26
CA SER A 131 -9.40 2.25 -5.76
C SER A 131 -8.73 0.90 -5.57
N TRP A 132 -9.39 0.02 -4.85
CA TRP A 132 -8.91 -1.34 -4.61
C TRP A 132 -8.54 -2.09 -5.90
N TRP A 133 -9.32 -1.90 -6.98
CA TRP A 133 -9.03 -2.51 -8.29
C TRP A 133 -7.68 -2.09 -8.89
N HIS A 134 -7.17 -0.90 -8.53
CA HIS A 134 -5.85 -0.48 -8.97
C HIS A 134 -4.75 -1.27 -8.24
N ASP A 135 -4.88 -1.53 -6.93
CA ASP A 135 -3.95 -2.38 -6.19
C ASP A 135 -3.98 -3.84 -6.69
N VAL A 136 -5.17 -4.37 -7.01
CA VAL A 136 -5.34 -5.68 -7.66
C VAL A 136 -4.68 -5.72 -9.04
N THR A 137 -4.82 -4.65 -9.82
CA THR A 137 -4.18 -4.56 -11.16
C THR A 137 -2.65 -4.60 -11.03
N CYS A 138 -2.09 -3.89 -10.05
CA CYS A 138 -0.66 -3.95 -9.76
C CYS A 138 -0.22 -5.37 -9.41
N LEU A 139 -0.97 -6.11 -8.57
CA LEU A 139 -0.68 -7.51 -8.26
C LEU A 139 -0.68 -8.39 -9.52
N VAL A 140 -1.64 -8.21 -10.44
CA VAL A 140 -1.67 -8.95 -11.71
C VAL A 140 -0.38 -8.71 -12.50
N TYR A 141 0.13 -7.48 -12.56
CA TYR A 141 1.40 -7.21 -13.22
C TYR A 141 2.62 -7.80 -12.52
N VAL A 142 2.61 -7.85 -11.18
CA VAL A 142 3.67 -8.57 -10.44
C VAL A 142 3.64 -10.06 -10.79
N VAL A 143 2.47 -10.70 -10.75
CA VAL A 143 2.31 -12.12 -11.06
C VAL A 143 2.73 -12.44 -12.49
N LEU A 144 2.46 -11.54 -13.44
CA LEU A 144 2.89 -11.69 -14.84
C LEU A 144 4.39 -11.44 -15.06
N LEU A 145 5.09 -10.80 -14.11
CA LEU A 145 6.52 -10.57 -14.17
C LEU A 145 7.34 -11.74 -13.62
N VAL A 146 6.79 -12.52 -12.68
CA VAL A 146 7.45 -13.67 -12.07
C VAL A 146 7.33 -14.87 -13.02
N GLU A 147 8.45 -15.27 -13.63
CA GLU A 147 8.55 -16.40 -14.57
C GLU A 147 8.93 -17.72 -13.90
#